data_AF-A0A8H6Z479-F1
#
_entry.id   AF-A0A8H6Z479-F1
#
_cell.length_a   1.000
_cell.length_b   1.000
_cell.length_c   1.000
_cell.angle_alpha   90.00
_cell.angle_beta   90.00
_cell.angle_gamma   90.00
#
_symmetry.space_group_name_H-M   'P 1'
#
loop_
_entity.id
_entity.type
_entity.pdbx_description
1 polymer ?
#
loop_
_entity_poly.entity_id
_entity_poly.type
_entity_poly.pdbx_seq_one_letter_code
_entity_poly.pdbx_strand_id
1 'polypeptide(L)'
;MSSRSHAHASGSRRWNYFHSALDLAVQRSAHKWKFEDFAECFPKYVSEDKEGAMQTFNQVADYVEAATKRDFENVFKEYDLQTNIDILDKIVADAKTRKASGGPLPPNVCTGTNANLHPRSAVCGRTIPILEAQAERLRESLAELEAENIALVSELEDKAGEMKTLRTRAVRMLDGFDQTHETWNNMPMDEIQAWTAQLAETTTPTLRS
;
A
#
# COMPACT_ATOMS: atom_id res chain seq x y z
N MET A 1 7.14 25.75 2.16
CA MET A 1 7.11 24.51 1.36
C MET A 1 7.21 24.92 -0.11
N SER A 2 8.39 24.82 -0.71
CA SER A 2 8.61 25.20 -2.12
C SER A 2 8.95 23.94 -2.89
N SER A 3 7.92 23.30 -3.46
CA SER A 3 8.08 22.20 -4.40
C SER A 3 8.57 22.79 -5.72
N ARG A 4 9.87 22.64 -6.01
CA ARG A 4 10.40 22.85 -7.36
C ARG A 4 10.00 21.66 -8.22
N SER A 5 9.02 21.87 -9.07
CA SER A 5 8.80 21.10 -10.28
C SER A 5 10.00 21.26 -11.22
N HIS A 6 10.75 20.19 -11.44
CA HIS A 6 11.70 20.10 -12.56
C HIS A 6 11.10 19.21 -13.64
N ALA A 7 10.46 19.87 -14.61
CA ALA A 7 10.03 19.24 -15.84
C ALA A 7 11.21 19.16 -16.84
N HIS A 8 11.39 17.96 -17.40
CA HIS A 8 12.13 17.60 -18.61
C HIS A 8 13.67 17.69 -18.63
N ALA A 9 14.29 16.68 -18.02
CA ALA A 9 15.25 15.85 -18.75
C ALA A 9 14.74 14.40 -18.60
N SER A 10 14.49 13.71 -19.71
CA SER A 10 14.00 12.33 -19.69
C SER A 10 15.14 11.42 -19.21
N GLY A 11 15.27 11.23 -17.89
CA GLY A 11 16.21 10.30 -17.27
C GLY A 11 17.15 10.94 -16.23
N SER A 12 17.86 10.08 -15.50
CA SER A 12 18.85 10.47 -14.49
C SER A 12 20.00 11.29 -15.07
N ARG A 13 20.76 11.97 -14.20
CA ARG A 13 21.98 12.69 -14.60
C ARG A 13 22.96 11.77 -15.33
N ARG A 14 23.07 10.52 -14.88
CA ARG A 14 23.93 9.50 -15.48
C ARG A 14 23.46 9.11 -16.87
N TRP A 15 22.15 8.93 -17.07
CA TRP A 15 21.56 8.66 -18.38
C TRP A 15 21.89 9.78 -19.37
N ASN A 16 21.67 11.03 -18.98
CA ASN A 16 21.93 12.17 -19.85
C ASN A 16 23.41 12.23 -20.29
N TYR A 17 24.36 12.00 -19.37
CA TYR A 17 25.78 11.94 -19.75
C TYR A 17 26.11 10.77 -20.67
N PHE A 18 25.57 9.58 -20.38
CA PHE A 18 25.78 8.40 -21.22
C PHE A 18 25.26 8.64 -22.64
N HIS A 19 24.01 9.10 -22.75
CA HIS A 19 23.34 9.36 -24.01
C HIS A 19 24.06 10.47 -24.81
N SER A 20 24.39 11.60 -24.19
CA SER A 20 25.11 12.69 -24.87
C SER A 20 26.52 12.28 -25.32
N ALA A 21 27.24 11.49 -24.52
CA ALA A 21 28.56 11.00 -24.91
C ALA A 21 28.48 10.03 -26.10
N LEU A 22 27.44 9.19 -26.15
CA LEU A 22 27.24 8.27 -27.26
C LEU A 22 26.84 9.01 -28.54
N ASP A 23 25.89 9.96 -28.46
CA ASP A 23 25.50 10.78 -29.61
C ASP A 23 26.70 11.54 -30.19
N LEU A 24 27.56 12.11 -29.32
CA LEU A 24 28.80 12.75 -29.74
C LEU A 24 29.76 11.76 -30.43
N ALA A 25 29.86 10.52 -29.93
CA ALA A 25 30.70 9.50 -30.55
C ALA A 25 30.18 9.10 -31.94
N VAL A 26 28.86 8.97 -32.09
CA VAL A 26 28.22 8.68 -33.37
C VAL A 26 28.52 9.79 -34.38
N GLN A 27 28.26 11.04 -34.02
CA GLN A 27 28.57 12.20 -34.88
C GLN A 27 30.04 12.21 -35.28
N ARG A 28 30.96 12.03 -34.34
CA ARG A 28 32.39 11.99 -34.64
C ARG A 28 32.79 10.82 -35.53
N SER A 29 32.13 9.68 -35.42
CA SER A 29 32.41 8.49 -36.23
C SER A 29 31.90 8.63 -37.67
N ALA A 30 30.68 9.15 -37.85
CA ALA A 30 30.06 9.35 -39.16
C ALA A 30 30.81 10.40 -39.98
N HIS A 31 31.34 11.43 -39.32
CA HIS A 31 32.05 12.57 -39.96
C HIS A 31 33.58 12.49 -39.85
N LYS A 32 34.14 11.32 -39.50
CA LYS A 32 35.60 11.17 -39.34
C LYS A 32 36.36 11.22 -40.67
N TRP A 33 35.75 10.66 -41.71
CA TRP A 33 36.25 10.62 -43.07
C TRP A 33 35.75 11.87 -43.80
N LYS A 34 36.64 12.51 -44.54
CA LYS A 34 36.35 13.75 -45.27
C LYS A 34 36.07 13.45 -46.73
N PHE A 35 35.51 14.44 -47.42
CA PHE A 35 35.36 14.37 -48.87
C PHE A 35 36.71 14.16 -49.60
N GLU A 36 37.82 14.64 -49.03
CA GLU A 36 39.18 14.40 -49.51
C GLU A 36 39.50 12.90 -49.57
N ASP A 37 39.23 12.16 -48.49
CA ASP A 37 39.41 10.71 -48.43
C ASP A 37 38.51 9.98 -49.44
N PHE A 38 37.30 10.48 -49.65
CA PHE A 38 36.38 9.95 -50.67
C PHE A 38 36.90 10.19 -52.09
N ALA A 39 37.46 11.37 -52.36
CA ALA A 39 38.01 11.71 -53.66
C ALA A 39 39.29 10.93 -54.00
N GLU A 40 40.11 10.60 -53.02
CA GLU A 40 41.27 9.71 -53.21
C GLU A 40 40.86 8.30 -53.60
N CYS A 41 39.77 7.78 -53.04
CA CYS A 41 39.24 6.45 -53.34
C CYS A 41 38.44 6.40 -54.66
N PHE A 42 37.80 7.49 -55.06
CA PHE A 42 36.94 7.58 -56.26
C PHE A 42 37.34 8.73 -57.21
N PRO A 43 38.60 8.79 -57.67
CA PRO A 43 39.13 9.97 -58.38
C PRO A 43 38.44 10.21 -59.73
N LYS A 44 38.09 9.14 -60.46
CA LYS A 44 37.39 9.24 -61.75
C LYS A 44 36.00 9.84 -61.58
N TYR A 45 35.23 9.34 -60.60
CA TYR A 45 33.87 9.81 -60.34
C TYR A 45 33.86 11.29 -59.93
N VAL A 46 34.76 11.70 -59.03
CA VAL A 46 34.88 13.11 -58.61
C VAL A 46 35.33 14.02 -59.76
N SER A 47 36.16 13.52 -60.68
CA SER A 47 36.59 14.31 -61.85
C SER A 47 35.49 14.52 -62.89
N GLU A 48 34.55 13.57 -63.01
CA GLU A 48 33.44 13.61 -63.95
C GLU A 48 32.26 14.42 -63.40
N ASP A 49 31.89 14.20 -62.14
CA ASP A 49 30.79 14.88 -61.46
C ASP A 49 31.09 15.11 -59.98
N LYS A 50 31.74 16.24 -59.68
CA LYS A 50 32.08 16.64 -58.32
C LYS A 50 30.84 16.89 -57.45
N GLU A 51 29.77 17.43 -58.03
CA GLU A 51 28.58 17.80 -57.28
C GLU A 51 27.78 16.57 -56.86
N GLY A 52 27.57 15.63 -57.78
CA GLY A 52 26.95 14.33 -57.49
C GLY A 52 27.79 13.50 -56.51
N ALA A 53 29.12 13.52 -56.64
CA ALA A 53 30.02 12.86 -55.70
C ALA A 53 29.91 13.45 -54.28
N MET A 54 29.82 14.79 -54.15
CA MET A 54 29.67 15.45 -52.86
C MET A 54 28.29 15.20 -52.23
N GLN A 55 27.22 15.17 -53.03
CA GLN A 55 25.89 14.78 -52.57
C GLN A 55 25.88 13.33 -52.07
N THR A 56 26.47 12.41 -52.83
CA THR A 56 26.56 10.99 -52.45
C THR A 56 27.34 10.82 -51.15
N PHE A 57 28.47 11.50 -50.99
CA PHE A 57 29.25 11.49 -49.75
C PHE A 57 28.42 11.93 -48.54
N ASN A 58 27.72 13.07 -48.64
CA ASN A 58 26.88 13.58 -47.56
C ASN A 58 25.72 12.62 -47.25
N GLN A 59 25.07 12.06 -48.28
CA GLN A 59 24.00 11.08 -48.10
C GLN A 59 24.47 9.81 -47.36
N VAL A 60 25.68 9.32 -47.66
CA VAL A 60 26.25 8.17 -46.95
C VAL A 60 26.56 8.53 -45.50
N ALA A 61 27.16 9.70 -45.25
CA ALA A 61 27.45 10.15 -43.89
C ALA A 61 26.17 10.29 -43.04
N ASP A 62 25.15 10.95 -43.58
CA ASP A 62 23.84 11.14 -42.94
C ASP A 62 23.14 9.80 -42.71
N TYR A 63 23.19 8.89 -43.68
CA TYR A 63 22.61 7.55 -43.56
C TYR A 63 23.30 6.75 -42.45
N VAL A 64 24.63 6.74 -42.40
CA VAL A 64 25.39 6.04 -41.35
C VAL A 64 25.05 6.60 -39.98
N GLU A 65 24.96 7.93 -39.84
CA GLU A 65 24.57 8.57 -38.59
C GLU A 65 23.15 8.16 -38.17
N ALA A 66 22.17 8.29 -39.07
CA ALA A 66 20.77 7.98 -38.78
C ALA A 66 20.53 6.48 -38.52
N ALA A 67 21.16 5.60 -39.28
CA ALA A 67 21.07 4.16 -39.09
C ALA A 67 21.65 3.75 -37.74
N THR A 68 22.84 4.25 -37.40
CA THR A 68 23.50 3.95 -36.12
C THR A 68 22.67 4.45 -34.93
N LYS A 69 22.10 5.67 -35.01
CA LYS A 69 21.21 6.20 -33.96
C LYS A 69 19.99 5.33 -33.77
N ARG A 70 19.32 4.93 -34.85
CA ARG A 70 18.14 4.06 -34.79
C ARG A 70 18.48 2.69 -34.18
N ASP A 71 19.62 2.12 -34.52
CA ASP A 71 20.03 0.82 -34.00
C ASP A 71 20.31 0.91 -32.48
N PHE A 72 20.95 1.99 -32.02
CA PHE A 72 21.10 2.24 -30.59
C PHE A 72 19.77 2.43 -29.86
N GLU A 73 18.83 3.18 -30.44
CA GLU A 73 17.48 3.33 -29.87
C GLU A 73 16.75 1.98 -29.72
N ASN A 74 16.94 1.06 -30.66
CA ASN A 74 16.39 -0.28 -30.56
C ASN A 74 17.02 -1.06 -29.39
N VAL A 75 18.34 -1.01 -29.26
CA VAL A 75 19.06 -1.63 -28.13
C VAL A 75 18.64 -1.01 -26.81
N PHE A 76 18.47 0.32 -26.74
CA PHE A 76 18.03 1.00 -25.53
C PHE A 76 16.66 0.53 -25.06
N LYS A 77 15.74 0.28 -26.01
CA LYS A 77 14.40 -0.24 -25.72
C LYS A 77 14.43 -1.71 -25.34
N GLU A 78 15.18 -2.54 -26.07
CA GLU A 78 15.27 -3.99 -25.82
C GLU A 78 15.78 -4.29 -24.41
N TYR A 79 16.77 -3.54 -23.94
CA TYR A 79 17.39 -3.73 -22.63
C TYR A 79 16.87 -2.77 -21.55
N ASP A 80 15.84 -1.97 -21.83
CA ASP A 80 15.30 -0.94 -20.92
C ASP A 80 16.43 -0.10 -20.25
N LEU A 81 17.37 0.34 -21.09
CA LEU A 81 18.68 0.82 -20.63
C LEU A 81 18.55 2.09 -19.79
N GLN A 82 17.62 2.97 -20.16
CA GLN A 82 17.35 4.20 -19.42
C GLN A 82 16.94 3.89 -17.98
N THR A 83 15.95 3.00 -17.80
CA THR A 83 15.47 2.60 -16.47
C THR A 83 16.59 1.94 -15.66
N ASN A 84 17.37 1.07 -16.28
CA ASN A 84 18.49 0.40 -15.60
C ASN A 84 19.59 1.38 -15.16
N ILE A 85 19.94 2.35 -16.00
CA ILE A 85 20.92 3.39 -15.65
C ILE A 85 20.37 4.32 -14.56
N ASP A 86 19.07 4.61 -14.58
CA ASP A 86 18.41 5.42 -13.55
C ASP A 86 18.37 4.71 -12.19
N ILE A 87 18.09 3.40 -12.19
CA ILE A 87 18.18 2.56 -11.00
C ILE A 87 19.61 2.59 -10.45
N LEU A 88 20.62 2.45 -11.31
CA LEU A 88 22.01 2.52 -10.90
C LEU A 88 22.37 3.88 -10.28
N ASP A 89 21.89 4.98 -10.86
CA ASP A 89 22.13 6.32 -10.31
C ASP A 89 21.53 6.49 -8.90
N LYS A 90 20.31 5.98 -8.69
CA LYS A 90 19.66 5.93 -7.37
C LYS A 90 20.46 5.09 -6.38
N ILE A 91 20.89 3.88 -6.76
CA ILE A 91 21.69 3.00 -5.89
C ILE A 91 22.99 3.69 -5.47
N VAL A 92 23.67 4.38 -6.39
CA VAL A 92 24.91 5.11 -6.09
C VAL A 92 24.64 6.31 -5.18
N ALA A 93 23.53 7.04 -5.38
CA ALA A 93 23.14 8.13 -4.48
C ALA A 93 22.87 7.61 -3.06
N ASP A 94 22.09 6.54 -2.92
CA ASP A 94 21.81 5.90 -1.63
C ASP A 94 23.07 5.37 -0.95
N ALA A 95 24.00 4.79 -1.70
CA ALA A 95 25.27 4.33 -1.14
C ALA A 95 26.11 5.51 -0.59
N LYS A 96 26.10 6.66 -1.29
CA LYS A 96 26.79 7.88 -0.82
C LYS A 96 26.15 8.46 0.43
N THR A 97 24.81 8.49 0.51
CA THR A 97 24.11 8.98 1.71
C THR A 97 24.33 8.06 2.92
N ARG A 98 24.35 6.73 2.72
CA ARG A 98 24.72 5.75 3.75
C ARG A 98 26.15 5.94 4.23
N LYS A 99 27.10 6.14 3.31
CA LYS A 99 28.49 6.41 3.67
C LYS A 99 28.63 7.70 4.50
N ALA A 100 27.90 8.75 4.14
CA ALA A 100 27.93 10.02 4.85
C ALA A 100 27.29 9.95 6.25
N SER A 101 26.27 9.11 6.43
CA SER A 101 25.61 8.92 7.73
C SER A 101 26.38 8.01 8.69
N GLY A 102 27.47 7.37 8.25
CA GLY A 102 28.33 6.54 9.10
C GLY A 102 27.65 5.30 9.67
N GLY A 103 26.47 4.93 9.17
CA GLY A 103 25.70 3.79 9.66
C GLY A 103 26.40 2.45 9.37
N PRO A 104 26.21 1.44 10.25
CA PRO A 104 26.71 0.10 9.97
C PRO A 104 26.11 -0.44 8.67
N LEU A 105 26.95 -1.08 7.85
CA LEU A 105 26.49 -1.75 6.64
C LEU A 105 25.47 -2.82 7.01
N PRO A 106 24.31 -2.89 6.34
CA PRO A 106 23.38 -3.99 6.55
C PRO A 106 24.11 -5.31 6.29
N PRO A 107 23.88 -6.35 7.10
CA PRO A 107 24.59 -7.63 7.01
C PRO A 107 24.41 -8.35 5.67
N ASN A 108 23.44 -7.93 4.87
CA ASN A 108 23.10 -8.50 3.56
C ASN A 108 23.71 -7.72 2.38
N VAL A 109 24.54 -6.70 2.63
CA VAL A 109 25.20 -5.92 1.57
C VAL A 109 26.48 -6.62 1.16
N CYS A 110 26.55 -6.98 -0.13
CA CYS A 110 27.74 -7.52 -0.76
C CYS A 110 28.81 -6.41 -0.85
N THR A 111 29.72 -6.35 0.11
CA THR A 111 30.94 -5.55 0.01
C THR A 111 31.95 -6.29 -0.86
N GLY A 112 32.85 -5.58 -1.56
CA GLY A 112 33.82 -6.20 -2.49
C GLY A 112 34.75 -7.26 -1.87
N THR A 113 34.73 -7.43 -0.54
CA THR A 113 35.42 -8.49 0.20
C THR A 113 34.59 -9.77 0.38
N ASN A 114 33.27 -9.72 0.16
CA ASN A 114 32.34 -10.85 0.26
C ASN A 114 31.84 -11.26 -1.13
N ALA A 115 32.74 -11.68 -2.02
CA ALA A 115 32.39 -12.08 -3.40
C ALA A 115 31.40 -13.27 -3.47
N ASN A 116 31.28 -14.04 -2.38
CA ASN A 116 30.31 -15.13 -2.25
C ASN A 116 29.12 -14.71 -1.37
N LEU A 117 28.18 -13.96 -1.95
CA LEU A 117 26.87 -13.77 -1.33
C LEU A 117 26.15 -15.13 -1.37
N HIS A 118 26.07 -15.81 -0.24
CA HIS A 118 25.39 -17.10 -0.14
C HIS A 118 23.92 -16.93 -0.60
N PRO A 119 23.35 -17.85 -1.42
CA PRO A 119 21.99 -17.72 -1.94
C PRO A 119 20.94 -17.46 -0.85
N ARG A 120 21.12 -18.09 0.31
CA ARG A 120 20.29 -17.85 1.49
C ARG A 120 20.32 -16.40 1.97
N SER A 121 21.48 -15.76 2.01
CA SER A 121 21.63 -14.36 2.43
C SER A 121 20.98 -13.39 1.45
N ALA A 122 21.05 -13.68 0.15
CA ALA A 122 20.37 -12.90 -0.89
C ALA A 122 18.83 -12.99 -0.75
N VAL A 123 18.31 -14.21 -0.55
CA VAL A 123 16.87 -14.44 -0.32
C VAL A 123 16.43 -13.76 0.98
N CYS A 124 17.16 -13.96 2.08
CA CYS A 124 16.87 -13.33 3.37
C CYS A 124 16.85 -11.79 3.26
N GLY A 125 17.78 -11.18 2.53
CA GLY A 125 17.82 -9.73 2.33
C GLY A 125 16.56 -9.17 1.66
N ARG A 126 15.89 -9.94 0.80
CA ARG A 126 14.62 -9.57 0.18
C ARG A 126 13.40 -9.94 1.03
N THR A 127 13.43 -11.11 1.66
CA THR A 127 12.27 -11.68 2.35
C THR A 127 12.08 -11.09 3.74
N ILE A 128 13.15 -10.81 4.48
CA ILE A 128 13.06 -10.32 5.87
C ILE A 128 12.27 -9.00 5.95
N PRO A 129 12.54 -7.95 5.15
CA PRO A 129 11.77 -6.69 5.25
C PRO A 129 10.28 -6.89 4.98
N ILE A 130 9.92 -7.81 4.08
CA ILE A 130 8.53 -8.15 3.80
C ILE A 130 7.91 -8.84 5.02
N LEU A 131 8.60 -9.82 5.60
CA LEU A 131 8.13 -10.54 6.79
C LEU A 131 7.99 -9.61 7.99
N GLU A 132 8.92 -8.67 8.19
CA GLU A 132 8.84 -7.67 9.27
C GLU A 132 7.62 -6.78 9.08
N ALA A 133 7.37 -6.25 7.87
CA ALA A 133 6.19 -5.45 7.59
C ALA A 133 4.87 -6.22 7.77
N GLN A 134 4.84 -7.51 7.40
CA GLN A 134 3.66 -8.36 7.60
C GLN A 134 3.45 -8.69 9.08
N ALA A 135 4.52 -8.97 9.82
CA ALA A 135 4.47 -9.23 11.25
C ALA A 135 3.94 -8.02 12.00
N GLU A 136 4.37 -6.81 11.62
CA GLU A 136 3.88 -5.58 12.24
C GLU A 136 2.38 -5.37 12.00
N ARG A 137 1.93 -5.50 10.75
CA ARG A 137 0.50 -5.44 10.42
C ARG A 137 -0.34 -6.46 11.20
N LEU A 138 0.18 -7.69 11.37
CA LEU A 138 -0.52 -8.73 12.13
C LEU A 138 -0.59 -8.40 13.63
N ARG A 139 0.46 -7.79 14.21
CA ARG A 139 0.43 -7.33 15.60
C ARG A 139 -0.59 -6.22 15.80
N GLU A 140 -0.66 -5.26 14.88
CA GLU A 140 -1.66 -4.19 14.91
C GLU A 140 -3.08 -4.76 14.88
N SER A 141 -3.35 -5.68 13.94
CA SER A 141 -4.66 -6.34 13.83
C SER A 141 -5.02 -7.18 15.06
N LEU A 142 -4.03 -7.86 15.66
CA LEU A 142 -4.24 -8.63 16.88
C LEU A 142 -4.58 -7.71 18.06
N ALA A 143 -3.86 -6.60 18.22
CA ALA A 143 -4.14 -5.61 19.25
C ALA A 143 -5.54 -4.99 19.11
N GLU A 144 -5.99 -4.73 17.87
CA GLU A 144 -7.35 -4.25 17.59
C GLU A 144 -8.41 -5.28 18.00
N LEU A 145 -8.24 -6.55 17.62
CA LEU A 145 -9.16 -7.62 17.99
C LEU A 145 -9.19 -7.89 19.50
N GLU A 146 -8.05 -7.83 20.17
CA GLU A 146 -7.99 -7.96 21.63
C GLU A 146 -8.74 -6.82 22.32
N ALA A 147 -8.58 -5.58 21.84
CA ALA A 147 -9.31 -4.43 22.37
C ALA A 147 -10.84 -4.57 22.16
N GLU A 148 -11.27 -5.02 20.98
CA GLU A 148 -12.68 -5.28 20.69
C GLU A 148 -13.25 -6.40 21.58
N ASN A 149 -12.51 -7.48 21.75
CA ASN A 149 -12.94 -8.60 22.59
C ASN A 149 -13.09 -8.17 24.06
N ILE A 150 -12.14 -7.41 24.60
CA ILE A 150 -12.25 -6.84 25.95
C ILE A 150 -13.51 -5.99 26.10
N ALA A 151 -13.82 -5.14 25.10
CA ALA A 151 -15.01 -4.31 25.11
C ALA A 151 -16.31 -5.16 25.08
N LEU A 152 -16.37 -6.16 24.21
CA LEU A 152 -17.52 -7.06 24.08
C LEU A 152 -17.75 -7.92 25.33
N VAL A 153 -16.67 -8.41 25.96
CA VAL A 153 -16.77 -9.16 27.22
C VAL A 153 -17.33 -8.26 28.32
N SER A 154 -16.86 -7.02 28.43
CA SER A 154 -17.42 -6.05 29.38
C SER A 154 -18.91 -5.81 29.14
N GLU A 155 -19.33 -5.65 27.88
CA GLU A 155 -20.74 -5.47 27.54
C GLU A 155 -21.59 -6.69 27.91
N LEU A 156 -21.07 -7.90 27.66
CA LEU A 156 -21.76 -9.14 28.03
C LEU A 156 -21.93 -9.28 29.54
N GLU A 157 -20.91 -8.92 30.32
CA GLU A 157 -20.98 -8.94 31.79
C GLU A 157 -22.02 -7.95 32.31
N ASP A 158 -22.07 -6.74 31.75
CA ASP A 158 -23.09 -5.74 32.09
C ASP A 158 -24.51 -6.25 31.78
N LYS A 159 -24.71 -6.83 30.58
CA LYS A 159 -26.00 -7.40 30.18
C LYS A 159 -26.40 -8.61 31.02
N ALA A 160 -25.45 -9.46 31.41
CA ALA A 160 -25.70 -10.57 32.32
C ALA A 160 -26.12 -10.07 33.72
N GLY A 161 -25.49 -8.98 34.20
CA GLY A 161 -25.89 -8.27 35.42
C GLY A 161 -27.31 -7.72 35.35
N GLU A 162 -27.63 -7.00 34.27
CA GLU A 162 -28.98 -6.48 34.00
C GLU A 162 -30.02 -7.61 33.99
N MET A 163 -29.78 -8.72 33.28
CA MET A 163 -30.68 -9.86 33.26
C MET A 163 -30.90 -10.47 34.65
N LYS A 164 -29.84 -10.59 35.47
CA LYS A 164 -29.94 -11.13 36.82
C LYS A 164 -30.83 -10.24 37.71
N THR A 165 -30.66 -8.92 37.63
CA THR A 165 -31.50 -7.98 38.39
C THR A 165 -32.96 -8.02 37.93
N LEU A 166 -33.20 -8.06 36.61
CA LEU A 166 -34.54 -8.17 36.05
C LEU A 166 -35.22 -9.48 36.45
N ARG A 167 -34.50 -10.60 36.39
CA ARG A 167 -34.99 -11.91 36.84
C ARG A 167 -35.37 -11.89 38.31
N THR A 168 -34.53 -11.31 39.16
CA THR A 168 -34.81 -11.18 40.60
C THR A 168 -36.06 -10.35 40.86
N ARG A 169 -36.25 -9.27 40.09
CA ARG A 169 -37.46 -8.44 40.16
C ARG A 169 -38.71 -9.20 39.71
N ALA A 170 -38.62 -9.96 38.62
CA ALA A 170 -39.72 -10.77 38.11
C ALA A 170 -40.16 -11.85 39.11
N VAL A 171 -39.19 -12.57 39.72
CA VAL A 171 -39.48 -13.56 40.77
C VAL A 171 -40.19 -12.88 41.95
N ARG A 172 -39.69 -11.74 42.44
CA ARG A 172 -40.35 -11.00 43.53
C ARG A 172 -41.78 -10.58 43.20
N MET A 173 -42.05 -10.20 41.95
CA MET A 173 -43.41 -9.86 41.52
C MET A 173 -44.33 -11.08 41.55
N LEU A 174 -43.85 -12.24 41.08
CA LEU A 174 -44.58 -13.50 41.13
C LEU A 174 -44.86 -13.92 42.57
N ASP A 175 -43.86 -13.87 43.46
CA ASP A 175 -44.04 -14.16 44.88
C ASP A 175 -45.13 -13.26 45.51
N GLY A 176 -45.16 -11.98 45.13
CA GLY A 176 -46.19 -11.04 45.58
C GLY A 176 -47.59 -11.37 45.03
N PHE A 177 -47.68 -11.86 43.79
CA PHE A 177 -48.94 -12.34 43.22
C PHE A 177 -49.44 -13.59 43.94
N ASP A 178 -48.55 -14.55 44.21
CA ASP A 178 -48.88 -15.77 44.95
C ASP A 178 -49.39 -15.43 46.36
N GLN A 179 -48.71 -14.52 47.06
CA GLN A 179 -49.16 -14.04 48.38
C GLN A 179 -50.53 -13.34 48.31
N THR A 180 -50.79 -12.54 47.28
CA THR A 180 -52.09 -11.86 47.10
C THR A 180 -53.19 -12.89 46.79
N HIS A 181 -52.88 -13.90 45.99
CA HIS A 181 -53.81 -14.98 45.67
C HIS A 181 -54.13 -15.84 46.90
N GLU A 182 -53.14 -16.16 47.73
CA GLU A 182 -53.35 -16.86 49.01
C GLU A 182 -54.22 -16.04 49.98
N THR A 183 -53.95 -14.75 50.13
CA THR A 183 -54.76 -13.88 51.00
C THR A 183 -56.19 -13.71 50.48
N TRP A 184 -56.38 -13.64 49.16
CA TRP A 184 -57.71 -13.64 48.53
C TRP A 184 -58.47 -14.95 48.78
N ASN A 185 -57.83 -16.11 48.61
CA ASN A 185 -58.48 -17.40 48.85
C ASN A 185 -58.80 -17.65 50.33
N ASN A 186 -57.98 -17.14 51.23
CA ASN A 186 -58.22 -17.23 52.68
C ASN A 186 -59.13 -16.11 53.21
N MET A 187 -59.66 -15.24 52.34
CA MET A 187 -60.60 -14.21 52.73
C MET A 187 -61.93 -14.87 53.12
N PRO A 188 -62.54 -14.53 54.27
CA PRO A 188 -63.80 -15.12 54.71
C PRO A 188 -64.94 -14.58 53.85
N MET A 189 -65.10 -15.16 52.65
CA MET A 189 -66.11 -14.77 51.67
C MET A 189 -67.51 -14.91 52.26
N ASP A 190 -67.73 -15.90 53.13
CA ASP A 190 -68.99 -16.10 53.84
C ASP A 190 -69.31 -14.95 54.80
N GLU A 191 -68.30 -14.40 55.50
CA GLU A 191 -68.48 -13.24 56.38
C GLU A 191 -68.77 -11.97 55.56
N ILE A 192 -68.07 -11.78 54.44
CA ILE A 192 -68.30 -10.63 53.55
C ILE A 192 -69.69 -10.72 52.91
N GLN A 193 -70.13 -11.90 52.50
CA GLN A 193 -71.47 -12.12 51.97
C GLN A 193 -72.54 -11.88 53.04
N ALA A 194 -72.32 -12.35 54.27
CA ALA A 194 -73.22 -12.09 55.40
C ALA A 194 -73.32 -10.60 55.74
N TRP A 195 -72.20 -9.87 55.75
CA TRP A 195 -72.18 -8.42 55.92
C TRP A 195 -72.90 -7.68 54.78
N THR A 196 -72.71 -8.13 53.54
CA THR A 196 -73.36 -7.54 52.37
C THR A 196 -74.87 -7.79 52.39
N ALA A 197 -75.31 -8.97 52.84
CA ALA A 197 -76.72 -9.29 53.03
C ALA A 197 -77.34 -8.45 54.16
N GLN A 198 -76.68 -8.29 55.31
CA GLN A 198 -77.14 -7.41 56.39
C GLN A 198 -77.23 -5.94 55.97
N LEU A 199 -76.28 -5.46 55.17
CA LEU A 199 -76.31 -4.10 54.63
C LEU A 199 -77.46 -3.91 53.63
N ALA A 200 -77.74 -4.90 52.79
CA ALA A 200 -78.87 -4.88 51.87
C ALA A 200 -80.22 -4.88 52.62
N GLU A 201 -80.36 -5.69 53.66
CA GLU A 201 -81.56 -5.74 54.50
C GLU A 201 -81.81 -4.44 55.28
N THR A 202 -80.75 -3.79 55.76
CA THR A 202 -80.84 -2.51 56.49
C THR A 202 -81.08 -1.29 55.58
N THR A 203 -80.74 -1.39 54.29
CA THR A 203 -80.96 -0.33 53.30
C THR A 203 -82.24 -0.50 52.48
N THR A 204 -82.88 -1.68 52.48
CA THR A 204 -84.25 -1.84 51.97
C THR A 204 -85.25 -1.11 52.87
N PRO A 205 -85.94 -0.05 52.38
CA PRO A 205 -86.93 0.65 53.19
C PRO A 205 -88.13 -0.27 53.41
N THR A 206 -88.45 -0.57 54.67
CA THR A 206 -89.72 -1.20 55.05
C THR A 206 -90.89 -0.31 54.64
N LEU A 207 -91.45 -0.57 53.46
CA LEU A 207 -92.82 -0.17 53.13
C LEU A 207 -93.76 -1.01 53.99
N ARG A 208 -94.22 -0.44 55.12
CA ARG A 208 -95.41 -0.93 55.82
C ARG A 208 -96.58 0.01 55.53
N SER A 209 -97.63 -0.61 55.02
CA SER A 209 -99.01 -0.15 54.79
C SER A 209 -99.62 0.56 55.99
#